data_AF-A0A4V2T5C2-F1
#
_entry.id   AF-A0A4V2T5C2-F1
#
_cell.length_a   1.000
_cell.length_b   1.000
_cell.length_c   1.000
_cell.angle_alpha   90.00
_cell.angle_beta   90.00
_cell.angle_gamma   90.00
#
_symmetry.space_group_name_H-M   'P 1'
#
loop_
_entity.id
_entity.type
_entity.pdbx_description
1 polymer ?
#
loop_
_entity_poly.entity_id
_entity_poly.type
_entity_poly.pdbx_seq_one_letter_code
_entity_poly.pdbx_strand_id
1 'polypeptide(L)'
;MTTKTLAALMLATLSAPSIAREMRIGPERYAVTVPRADLSSPTPALARHALRRIDRAATAACGGAGGSLRVVTQAIQASACWRGAVGDTVRRIDAPLLTRAWQYRRQPETRS
;
A
#
# COMPACT_ATOMS: atom_id res chain seq x y z
N MET A 1 -34.67 -44.83 -25.77
CA MET A 1 -34.32 -43.72 -26.69
C MET A 1 -35.12 -42.51 -26.22
N THR A 2 -34.61 -41.36 -25.80
CA THR A 2 -33.31 -40.69 -25.98
C THR A 2 -33.19 -39.63 -24.87
N THR A 3 -32.11 -39.69 -24.11
CA THR A 3 -31.63 -38.68 -23.15
C THR A 3 -31.02 -37.48 -23.85
N LYS A 4 -31.15 -36.26 -23.28
CA LYS A 4 -30.09 -35.26 -23.01
C LYS A 4 -30.66 -33.83 -23.05
N THR A 5 -30.78 -33.19 -21.89
CA THR A 5 -30.99 -31.74 -21.81
C THR A 5 -29.84 -31.13 -21.02
N LEU A 6 -28.84 -30.70 -21.78
CA LEU A 6 -27.99 -29.52 -21.62
C LEU A 6 -27.64 -29.07 -20.19
N ALA A 7 -26.47 -29.52 -19.74
CA ALA A 7 -25.64 -28.75 -18.81
C ALA A 7 -24.96 -27.62 -19.60
N ALA A 8 -25.16 -26.36 -19.21
CA ALA A 8 -24.37 -25.24 -19.72
C ALA A 8 -24.18 -24.18 -18.62
N LEU A 9 -23.03 -24.36 -17.95
CA LEU A 9 -22.17 -23.40 -17.26
C LEU A 9 -22.78 -22.06 -16.79
N MET A 10 -22.95 -21.99 -15.47
CA MET A 10 -22.77 -20.79 -14.66
C MET A 10 -21.38 -20.16 -14.92
N LEU A 11 -21.34 -18.99 -15.54
CA LEU A 11 -20.21 -18.07 -15.47
C LEU A 11 -20.61 -16.83 -14.67
N ALA A 12 -20.69 -17.00 -13.35
CA ALA A 12 -20.64 -15.87 -12.43
C ALA A 12 -19.16 -15.42 -12.36
N THR A 13 -18.75 -14.53 -13.25
CA THR A 13 -17.49 -13.80 -13.10
C THR A 13 -17.62 -12.85 -11.91
N LEU A 14 -17.26 -13.33 -10.71
CA LEU A 14 -17.02 -12.46 -9.57
C LEU A 14 -15.76 -11.65 -9.85
N SER A 15 -15.94 -10.46 -10.43
CA SER A 15 -14.97 -9.37 -10.38
C SER A 15 -14.87 -8.89 -8.93
N ALA A 16 -14.13 -9.64 -8.11
CA ALA A 16 -13.74 -9.17 -6.78
C ALA A 16 -12.85 -7.95 -6.98
N PRO A 17 -13.20 -6.77 -6.44
CA PRO A 17 -12.27 -5.65 -6.42
C PRO A 17 -11.04 -6.12 -5.67
N SER A 18 -9.87 -5.89 -6.25
CA SER A 18 -8.57 -6.17 -5.66
C SER A 18 -8.31 -5.21 -4.49
N ILE A 19 -9.08 -5.40 -3.42
CA ILE A 19 -8.76 -4.84 -2.11
C ILE A 19 -7.44 -5.48 -1.71
N ALA A 20 -6.43 -4.63 -1.52
CA ALA A 20 -5.10 -5.02 -1.09
C ALA A 20 -5.23 -5.99 0.09
N ARG A 21 -4.93 -7.28 -0.15
CA ARG A 21 -5.01 -8.31 0.88
C ARG A 21 -3.82 -8.12 1.82
N GLU A 22 -4.12 -7.80 3.08
CA GLU A 22 -3.18 -7.95 4.17
C GLU A 22 -2.94 -9.44 4.40
N MET A 23 -1.73 -9.90 4.13
CA MET A 23 -1.31 -11.28 4.36
C MET A 23 -0.44 -11.30 5.62
N ARG A 24 -0.88 -12.00 6.66
CA ARG A 24 -0.04 -12.29 7.84
C ARG A 24 1.08 -13.25 7.41
N ILE A 25 2.33 -12.78 7.44
CA ILE A 25 3.53 -13.60 7.18
C ILE A 25 4.03 -14.26 8.48
N GLY A 26 3.58 -13.78 9.65
CA GLY A 26 3.90 -14.35 10.96
C GLY A 26 3.18 -13.60 12.08
N PRO A 27 3.42 -13.96 13.36
CA PRO A 27 2.73 -13.34 14.50
C PRO A 27 2.98 -11.82 14.63
N GLU A 28 4.11 -11.35 14.10
CA GLU A 28 4.56 -9.95 14.16
C GLU A 28 4.79 -9.33 12.77
N ARG A 29 4.36 -10.00 11.69
CA ARG A 29 4.68 -9.57 10.32
C ARG A 29 3.44 -9.54 9.45
N TYR A 30 3.09 -8.33 9.03
CA TYR A 30 2.02 -8.05 8.08
C TYR A 30 2.64 -7.68 6.74
N ALA A 31 2.27 -8.40 5.67
CA ALA A 31 2.53 -7.96 4.30
C ALA A 31 1.30 -7.28 3.73
N VAL A 32 1.53 -6.10 3.15
CA VAL A 32 0.56 -5.43 2.30
C VAL A 32 1.07 -5.53 0.87
N THR A 33 0.27 -6.14 -0.01
CA THR A 33 0.63 -6.24 -1.43
C THR A 33 0.34 -4.92 -2.13
N VAL A 34 1.36 -4.32 -2.74
CA VAL A 34 1.24 -3.13 -3.59
C VAL A 34 1.78 -3.47 -4.98
N PRO A 35 1.04 -3.23 -6.08
CA PRO A 35 1.50 -3.54 -7.43
C PRO A 35 2.77 -2.77 -7.79
N ARG A 36 3.73 -3.45 -8.41
CA ARG A 36 5.05 -2.89 -8.74
C ARG A 36 4.98 -1.71 -9.72
N ALA A 37 4.06 -1.75 -10.68
CA ALA A 37 3.85 -0.67 -11.65
C ALA A 37 3.50 0.67 -10.98
N ASP A 38 2.81 0.61 -9.84
CA ASP A 38 2.48 1.80 -9.07
C ASP A 38 3.69 2.39 -8.36
N LEU A 39 4.74 1.60 -8.12
CA LEU A 39 5.90 1.97 -7.30
C LEU A 39 7.08 2.51 -8.11
N SER A 40 7.29 1.99 -9.33
CA SER A 40 8.38 2.37 -10.23
C SER A 40 7.96 3.46 -11.24
N SER A 41 7.14 4.41 -10.79
CA SER A 41 6.40 5.27 -11.71
C SER A 41 7.27 6.30 -12.45
N PRO A 42 7.02 6.55 -13.75
CA PRO A 42 7.80 7.49 -14.56
C PRO A 42 7.45 8.97 -14.35
N THR A 43 6.39 9.31 -13.60
CA THR A 43 5.97 10.71 -13.42
C THR A 43 5.94 11.14 -11.95
N PRO A 44 6.19 12.44 -11.64
CA PRO A 44 6.15 12.93 -10.27
C PRO A 44 4.79 12.75 -9.58
N ALA A 45 3.69 12.89 -10.32
CA ALA A 45 2.34 12.77 -9.77
C ALA A 45 2.06 11.34 -9.28
N LEU A 46 2.44 10.36 -10.09
CA LEU A 46 2.28 8.95 -9.74
C LEU A 46 3.29 8.51 -8.66
N ALA A 47 4.52 9.04 -8.64
CA ALA A 47 5.45 8.80 -7.54
C ALA A 47 4.90 9.31 -6.19
N ARG A 48 4.22 10.46 -6.17
CA ARG A 48 3.50 10.93 -4.97
C ARG A 48 2.35 10.02 -4.59
N HIS A 49 1.61 9.49 -5.57
CA HIS A 49 0.54 8.53 -5.34
C HIS A 49 1.08 7.22 -4.76
N ALA A 50 2.19 6.71 -5.31
CA ALA A 50 2.92 5.55 -4.82
C ALA A 50 3.32 5.74 -3.35
N LEU A 51 3.90 6.89 -3.02
CA LEU A 51 4.28 7.22 -1.64
C LEU A 51 3.07 7.19 -0.70
N ARG A 52 1.93 7.78 -1.09
CA ARG A 52 0.68 7.70 -0.28
C ARG A 52 0.17 6.27 -0.07
N ARG A 53 0.45 5.35 -0.99
CA ARG A 53 0.09 3.93 -0.81
C ARG A 53 1.03 3.23 0.15
N ILE A 54 2.33 3.48 0.03
CA ILE A 54 3.32 3.01 0.99
C ILE A 54 2.99 3.54 2.39
N ASP A 55 2.59 4.81 2.50
CA ASP A 55 2.21 5.42 3.78
C ASP A 55 1.04 4.71 4.44
N ARG A 56 0.00 4.40 3.67
CA ARG A 56 -1.18 3.67 4.16
C ARG A 56 -0.79 2.26 4.59
N ALA A 57 -0.01 1.56 3.77
CA ALA A 57 0.49 0.22 4.09
C ALA A 57 1.35 0.21 5.36
N ALA A 58 2.28 1.16 5.50
CA ALA A 58 3.13 1.30 6.67
C ALA A 58 2.33 1.69 7.92
N THR A 59 1.31 2.56 7.78
CA THR A 59 0.41 2.89 8.90
C THR A 59 -0.32 1.64 9.37
N ALA A 60 -0.87 0.85 8.44
CA ALA A 60 -1.60 -0.36 8.78
C ALA A 60 -0.70 -1.42 9.44
N ALA A 61 0.49 -1.65 8.88
CA ALA A 61 1.49 -2.56 9.45
C ALA A 61 1.98 -2.14 10.84
N CYS A 62 2.00 -0.83 11.14
CA CYS A 62 2.40 -0.29 12.44
C CYS A 62 1.23 -0.14 13.43
N GLY A 63 0.11 -0.84 13.21
CA GLY A 63 -1.03 -0.88 14.14
C GLY A 63 -2.14 0.12 13.84
N GLY A 64 -2.10 0.78 12.69
CA GLY A 64 -3.22 1.58 12.19
C GLY A 64 -4.31 0.70 11.59
N ALA A 65 -5.55 1.19 11.64
CA ALA A 65 -6.68 0.55 10.97
C ALA A 65 -7.30 1.51 9.94
N GLY A 66 -7.97 0.96 8.93
CA GLY A 66 -8.81 1.75 8.04
C GLY A 66 -9.91 2.44 8.84
N GLY A 67 -9.79 3.75 9.07
CA GLY A 67 -10.72 4.53 9.90
C GLY A 67 -10.16 4.97 11.26
N SER A 68 -8.88 4.75 11.55
CA SER A 68 -8.24 5.34 12.74
C SER A 68 -8.43 6.86 12.78
N LEU A 69 -8.71 7.40 13.97
CA LEU A 69 -8.78 8.84 14.19
C LEU A 69 -7.50 9.53 13.68
N ARG A 70 -7.64 10.78 13.21
CA ARG A 70 -6.51 11.55 12.66
C ARG A 70 -5.33 11.61 13.64
N VAL A 71 -5.62 11.78 14.93
CA VAL A 71 -4.60 11.84 15.99
C VAL A 71 -3.83 10.52 16.14
N VAL A 72 -4.52 9.38 16.04
CA VAL A 72 -3.89 8.05 16.11
C VAL A 72 -2.99 7.84 14.90
N THR A 73 -3.49 8.19 13.71
CA THR A 73 -2.71 8.11 12.47
C THR A 73 -1.45 8.98 12.54
N GLN A 74 -1.55 10.19 13.09
CA GLN A 74 -0.40 11.09 13.29
C GLN A 74 0.61 10.52 14.29
N ALA A 75 0.15 9.96 15.41
CA ALA A 75 1.02 9.30 16.39
C ALA A 75 1.77 8.12 15.76
N ILE A 76 1.10 7.30 14.95
CA ILE A 76 1.73 6.21 14.20
C ILE A 76 2.77 6.76 13.21
N GLN A 77 2.45 7.81 12.44
CA GLN A 77 3.39 8.41 11.49
C GLN A 77 4.61 9.05 12.18
N ALA A 78 4.47 9.48 13.43
CA ALA A 78 5.58 9.98 14.25
C ALA A 78 6.46 8.85 14.84
N SER A 79 6.01 7.59 14.77
CA SER A 79 6.71 6.45 15.37
C SER A 79 7.95 6.01 14.56
N ALA A 80 8.87 5.32 15.25
CA ALA A 80 10.03 4.69 14.60
C ALA A 80 9.61 3.56 13.65
N CYS A 81 8.55 2.81 13.98
CA CYS A 81 8.01 1.76 13.12
C CYS A 81 7.66 2.30 11.74
N TRP A 82 6.87 3.38 11.69
CA TRP A 82 6.42 3.94 10.43
C TRP A 82 7.59 4.53 9.62
N ARG A 83 8.49 5.29 10.27
CA ARG A 83 9.66 5.87 9.60
C ARG A 83 10.57 4.79 8.99
N GLY A 84 10.79 3.70 9.73
CA GLY A 84 11.56 2.54 9.25
C GLY A 84 10.89 1.85 8.08
N ALA A 85 9.60 1.51 8.22
CA ALA A 85 8.82 0.81 7.19
C ALA A 85 8.79 1.57 5.85
N VAL A 86 8.50 2.88 5.88
CA VAL A 86 8.48 3.71 4.66
C VAL A 86 9.89 3.86 4.09
N GLY A 87 10.88 4.17 4.93
CA GLY A 87 12.25 4.38 4.49
C GLY A 87 12.87 3.14 3.83
N ASP A 88 12.71 1.97 4.44
CA ASP A 88 13.19 0.71 3.87
C ASP A 88 12.46 0.32 2.59
N THR A 89 11.16 0.56 2.52
CA THR A 89 10.38 0.28 1.31
C THR A 89 10.84 1.14 0.15
N VAL A 90 10.97 2.46 0.35
CA VAL A 90 11.46 3.39 -0.67
C VAL A 90 12.87 3.00 -1.14
N ARG A 91 13.76 2.64 -0.22
CA ARG A 91 15.13 2.19 -0.53
C ARG A 91 15.15 0.89 -1.35
N ARG A 92 14.25 -0.06 -1.07
CA ARG A 92 14.18 -1.35 -1.80
C ARG A 92 13.57 -1.21 -3.19
N ILE A 93 12.63 -0.29 -3.37
CA ILE A 93 12.02 -0.02 -4.69
C ILE A 93 13.03 0.64 -5.62
N ASP A 94 13.90 1.50 -5.06
CA ASP A 94 14.99 2.17 -5.78
C ASP A 94 14.51 2.93 -7.04
N ALA A 95 13.41 3.68 -6.89
CA ALA A 95 12.86 4.52 -7.96
C ALA A 95 13.20 6.00 -7.69
N PRO A 96 13.94 6.70 -8.57
CA PRO A 96 14.43 8.06 -8.31
C PRO A 96 13.34 9.06 -7.94
N LEU A 97 12.20 9.03 -8.65
CA LEU A 97 11.07 9.93 -8.40
C LEU A 97 10.38 9.64 -7.07
N LEU A 98 10.33 8.37 -6.64
CA LEU A 98 9.80 7.97 -5.35
C LEU A 98 10.73 8.41 -4.21
N THR A 99 12.03 8.19 -4.36
CA THR A 99 13.05 8.65 -3.40
C THR A 99 13.01 10.17 -3.23
N ARG A 100 12.90 10.91 -4.35
CA ARG A 100 12.75 12.37 -4.31
C ARG A 100 11.45 12.80 -3.60
N ALA A 101 10.32 12.16 -3.90
CA ALA A 101 9.06 12.44 -3.21
C ALA A 101 9.14 12.18 -1.71
N TRP A 102 9.84 11.12 -1.30
CA TRP A 102 10.08 10.79 0.11
C TRP A 102 10.96 11.82 0.81
N GLN A 103 12.05 12.25 0.16
CA GLN A 103 12.95 13.28 0.69
C GLN A 103 12.23 14.61 0.92
N TYR A 104 11.43 15.08 -0.05
CA TYR A 104 10.65 16.31 0.10
C TYR A 104 9.71 16.28 1.30
N ARG A 105 9.05 15.14 1.54
CA ARG A 105 8.13 15.00 2.68
C ARG A 105 8.85 14.94 4.03
N ARG A 106 10.09 14.46 4.04
CA ARG A 106 10.92 14.39 5.25
C ARG A 106 11.57 15.70 5.62
N GLN A 107 11.66 16.66 4.70
CA GLN A 107 12.14 17.98 5.03
C GLN A 107 11.12 18.60 5.99
N PRO A 108 11.48 18.87 7.25
CA PRO A 108 10.68 19.79 8.04
C PRO A 108 10.71 21.10 7.25
N GLU A 109 9.55 21.64 6.91
CA GLU A 109 9.48 23.01 6.42
C GLU A 109 10.29 23.85 7.41
N THR A 110 11.42 24.41 6.96
CA THR A 110 12.10 25.49 7.66
C THR A 110 11.13 26.67 7.61
N ARG A 111 10.13 26.61 8.50
CA ARG A 111 9.08 27.60 8.65
C ARG A 111 9.75 28.84 9.22
N SER A 112 10.10 29.75 8.31
CA SER A 112 10.30 31.16 8.63
C SER A 112 8.97 31.79 9.02
#